data_AF-T1FEV7-F1
#
_entry.id   AF-T1FEV7-F1
#
_cell.length_a   1.000
_cell.length_b   1.000
_cell.length_c   1.000
_cell.angle_alpha   90.00
_cell.angle_beta   90.00
_cell.angle_gamma   90.00
#
_symmetry.space_group_name_H-M   'P 1'
#
loop_
_entity.id
_entity.type
_entity.pdbx_description
1 polymer ?
#
loop_
_entity_poly.entity_id
_entity_poly.type
_entity_poly.pdbx_seq_one_letter_code
_entity_poly.pdbx_strand_id
1 'polypeptide(L)'
;MTLRKEGFLRAAAADHESQCDKSDRRTLANKWRKIINHPRQGQMVFAMSLLDGIIKYVPGSNYILRYDHERRQRIAWRLVAAIDAVITSLHRQDQLEKVLHEAYDGALKNIGEVPFSVVQAFMRSFNEAGKNFNWSATVFNRCLIYLYEEITSFH
;
A
#
# COMPACT_ATOMS: atom_id res chain seq x y z
N MET A 1 -15.61 9.33 -37.98
CA MET A 1 -14.53 8.36 -38.28
C MET A 1 -13.99 7.87 -36.94
N THR A 2 -14.15 6.58 -36.71
CA THR A 2 -13.96 5.87 -35.46
C THR A 2 -12.50 5.49 -35.29
N LEU A 3 -11.92 5.65 -34.09
CA LEU A 3 -10.83 4.80 -33.63
C LEU A 3 -11.18 4.27 -32.23
N ARG A 4 -11.37 2.94 -32.21
CA ARG A 4 -11.77 2.11 -31.08
C ARG A 4 -10.79 2.25 -29.91
N LYS A 5 -11.32 2.48 -28.70
CA LYS A 5 -10.65 2.19 -27.41
C LYS A 5 -10.93 0.73 -26.99
N GLU A 6 -10.84 -0.21 -27.92
CA GLU A 6 -10.93 -1.64 -27.62
C GLU A 6 -9.54 -2.23 -27.85
N GLY A 7 -8.83 -2.53 -26.76
CA GLY A 7 -7.51 -3.18 -26.87
C GLY A 7 -6.58 -3.11 -25.65
N PHE A 8 -6.86 -2.28 -24.63
CA PHE A 8 -5.92 -2.07 -23.52
C PHE A 8 -5.80 -3.22 -22.50
N LEU A 9 -6.63 -4.27 -22.57
CA LEU A 9 -6.80 -5.22 -21.44
C LEU A 9 -6.41 -6.69 -21.71
N ARG A 10 -5.73 -7.06 -22.81
CA ARG A 10 -5.55 -8.50 -23.11
C ARG A 10 -4.16 -9.02 -23.51
N ALA A 11 -3.15 -8.19 -23.76
CA ALA A 11 -1.85 -8.70 -24.24
C ALA A 11 -0.72 -8.78 -23.19
N ALA A 12 -0.89 -8.21 -21.99
CA ALA A 12 0.06 -8.35 -20.88
C ALA A 12 -0.49 -9.17 -19.69
N ALA A 13 -1.71 -9.70 -19.81
CA ALA A 13 -2.46 -10.32 -18.72
C ALA A 13 -2.12 -11.80 -18.46
N ALA A 14 -1.20 -12.41 -19.22
CA ALA A 14 -0.93 -13.85 -19.12
C ALA A 14 0.23 -14.21 -18.15
N ASP A 15 1.16 -13.28 -17.87
CA ASP A 15 2.31 -13.54 -16.96
C ASP A 15 2.27 -12.76 -15.63
N HIS A 16 1.35 -11.78 -15.49
CA HIS A 16 1.16 -11.01 -14.24
C HIS A 16 0.36 -11.75 -13.15
N GLU A 17 -0.29 -12.88 -13.46
CA GLU A 17 -0.98 -13.71 -12.45
C GLU A 17 -0.01 -14.37 -11.44
N SER A 18 1.31 -14.28 -11.66
CA SER A 18 2.31 -14.96 -10.82
C SER A 18 2.72 -14.21 -9.55
N GLN A 19 2.44 -12.91 -9.42
CA GLN A 19 2.99 -12.13 -8.29
C GLN A 19 2.03 -11.93 -7.12
N CYS A 20 0.72 -11.76 -7.32
CA CYS A 20 -0.27 -11.67 -6.22
C CYS A 20 -1.61 -12.26 -6.67
N ASP A 21 -1.71 -13.58 -6.54
CA ASP A 21 -2.88 -14.35 -6.98
C ASP A 21 -4.11 -14.12 -6.07
N LYS A 22 -5.25 -14.74 -6.43
CA LYS A 22 -6.48 -14.64 -5.63
C LYS A 22 -6.32 -15.17 -4.20
N SER A 23 -5.46 -16.16 -3.98
CA SER A 23 -5.18 -16.76 -2.67
C SER A 23 -4.36 -15.80 -1.81
N ASP A 24 -3.35 -15.15 -2.39
CA ASP A 24 -2.52 -14.13 -1.76
C ASP A 24 -3.36 -12.92 -1.36
N ARG A 25 -4.18 -12.39 -2.27
CA ARG A 25 -5.11 -11.28 -1.96
C ARG A 25 -6.04 -11.62 -0.79
N ARG A 26 -6.60 -12.84 -0.78
CA ARG A 26 -7.48 -13.32 0.29
C ARG A 26 -6.73 -13.46 1.61
N THR A 27 -5.51 -13.99 1.56
CA THR A 27 -4.65 -14.16 2.74
C THR A 27 -4.27 -12.80 3.32
N LEU A 28 -3.90 -11.85 2.45
CA LEU A 28 -3.58 -10.48 2.83
C LEU A 28 -4.77 -9.79 3.48
N ALA A 29 -5.95 -9.84 2.86
CA ALA A 29 -7.18 -9.26 3.42
C ALA A 29 -7.54 -9.88 4.79
N ASN A 30 -7.43 -11.20 4.93
CA ASN A 30 -7.71 -11.88 6.20
C ASN A 30 -6.72 -11.50 7.30
N LYS A 31 -5.43 -11.37 6.98
CA LYS A 31 -4.41 -10.92 7.96
C LYS A 31 -4.59 -9.44 8.31
N TRP A 32 -4.89 -8.61 7.34
CA TRP A 32 -5.15 -7.19 7.54
C TRP A 32 -6.36 -6.95 8.45
N ARG A 33 -7.46 -7.70 8.27
CA ARG A 33 -8.61 -7.64 9.18
C ARG A 33 -8.24 -7.92 10.64
N LYS A 34 -7.24 -8.76 10.93
CA LYS A 34 -6.79 -8.98 12.32
C LYS A 34 -6.16 -7.74 12.93
N ILE A 35 -5.49 -6.91 12.13
CA ILE A 35 -4.90 -5.64 12.55
C ILE A 35 -6.03 -4.62 12.76
N ILE A 36 -6.92 -4.45 11.78
CA ILE A 36 -7.99 -3.46 11.82
C ILE A 36 -9.07 -3.79 12.85
N ASN A 37 -9.33 -5.07 13.15
CA ASN A 37 -10.28 -5.45 14.19
C ASN A 37 -9.65 -5.50 15.60
N HIS A 38 -8.35 -5.22 15.73
CA HIS A 38 -7.70 -5.14 17.02
C HIS A 38 -8.24 -3.95 17.82
N PRO A 39 -8.26 -3.97 19.17
CA PRO A 39 -8.52 -2.79 19.98
C PRO A 39 -7.77 -1.55 19.48
N ARG A 40 -8.41 -0.37 19.56
CA ARG A 40 -7.90 0.92 19.06
C ARG A 40 -6.45 1.21 19.49
N GLN A 41 -6.08 0.81 20.70
CA GLN A 41 -4.70 0.93 21.19
C GLN A 41 -3.71 0.12 20.34
N GLY A 42 -4.02 -1.13 19.99
CA GLY A 42 -3.14 -1.95 19.15
C GLY A 42 -3.10 -1.50 17.69
N GLN A 43 -4.21 -0.99 17.15
CA GLN A 43 -4.21 -0.32 15.84
C GLN A 43 -3.28 0.90 15.84
N MET A 44 -3.34 1.72 16.90
CA MET A 44 -2.44 2.87 17.05
C MET A 44 -0.99 2.44 17.18
N VAL A 45 -0.69 1.41 17.98
CA VAL A 45 0.67 0.86 18.11
C VAL A 45 1.20 0.43 16.74
N PHE A 46 0.39 -0.28 15.96
CA PHE A 46 0.73 -0.66 14.59
C PHE A 46 0.98 0.57 13.70
N ALA A 47 0.06 1.54 13.71
CA ALA A 47 0.13 2.74 12.90
C ALA A 47 1.39 3.57 13.19
N MET A 48 1.70 3.77 14.47
CA MET A 48 2.89 4.50 14.90
C MET A 48 4.17 3.74 14.57
N SER A 49 4.20 2.41 14.76
CA SER A 49 5.35 1.57 14.41
C SER A 49 5.63 1.61 12.90
N LEU A 50 4.59 1.61 12.09
CA LEU A 50 4.69 1.77 10.64
C LEU A 50 5.24 3.15 10.26
N LEU A 51 4.73 4.21 10.89
CA LEU A 51 5.21 5.58 10.65
C LEU A 51 6.68 5.74 11.07
N ASP A 52 7.09 5.19 12.20
CA ASP A 52 8.47 5.22 12.67
C ASP A 52 9.41 4.47 11.73
N GLY A 53 8.96 3.34 11.17
CA GLY A 53 9.68 2.63 10.12
C GLY A 53 9.85 3.47 8.86
N ILE A 54 8.80 4.18 8.43
CA ILE A 54 8.87 5.08 7.26
C ILE A 54 9.88 6.19 7.51
N ILE A 55 9.82 6.84 8.68
CA ILE A 55 10.78 7.89 9.08
C ILE A 55 12.22 7.37 9.03
N LYS A 56 12.41 6.12 9.44
CA LYS A 56 13.72 5.47 9.51
C LYS A 56 14.27 5.06 8.15
N TYR A 57 13.43 4.56 7.24
CA TYR A 57 13.89 3.90 6.02
C TYR A 57 13.61 4.68 4.73
N VAL A 58 12.68 5.64 4.71
CA VAL A 58 12.36 6.43 3.53
C VAL A 58 13.15 7.76 3.56
N PRO A 59 14.07 7.99 2.61
CA PRO A 59 14.82 9.25 2.54
C PRO A 59 13.89 10.47 2.48
N GLY A 60 14.26 11.53 3.19
CA GLY A 60 13.50 12.78 3.19
C GLY A 60 12.20 12.74 4.00
N SER A 61 11.86 11.66 4.70
CA SER A 61 10.67 11.59 5.58
C SER A 61 10.93 12.10 7.02
N ASN A 62 12.18 12.38 7.38
CA ASN A 62 12.59 12.85 8.71
C ASN A 62 11.97 14.20 9.14
N TYR A 63 11.46 15.01 8.20
CA TYR A 63 10.72 16.24 8.54
C TYR A 63 9.48 15.95 9.41
N ILE A 64 8.93 14.74 9.35
CA ILE A 64 7.77 14.31 10.16
C ILE A 64 8.11 14.37 11.65
N LEU A 65 9.38 14.20 12.04
CA LEU A 65 9.83 14.31 13.43
C LEU A 65 9.67 15.73 14.01
N ARG A 66 9.51 16.75 13.16
CA ARG A 66 9.26 18.14 13.60
C ARG A 66 7.82 18.35 14.08
N TYR A 67 6.91 17.41 13.79
CA TYR A 67 5.53 17.50 14.22
C TYR A 67 5.33 17.02 15.66
N ASP A 68 4.38 17.65 16.35
CA ASP A 68 3.94 17.21 17.66
C ASP A 68 3.37 15.77 17.63
N HIS A 69 3.18 15.19 18.82
CA HIS A 69 2.73 13.81 18.95
C HIS A 69 1.35 13.59 18.31
N GLU A 70 0.40 14.52 18.48
CA GLU A 70 -0.95 14.37 17.94
C GLU A 70 -0.97 14.41 16.41
N ARG A 71 -0.18 15.30 15.80
CA ARG A 71 -0.05 15.41 14.36
C ARG A 71 0.60 14.16 13.76
N ARG A 72 1.59 13.58 14.43
CA ARG A 72 2.15 12.28 14.03
C ARG A 72 1.12 11.15 14.12
N GLN A 73 0.32 11.10 15.19
CA GLN A 73 -0.79 10.14 15.28
C GLN A 73 -1.79 10.30 14.13
N ARG A 74 -2.16 11.54 13.77
CA ARG A 74 -3.06 11.79 12.62
C ARG A 74 -2.47 11.31 11.30
N ILE A 75 -1.17 11.51 11.08
CA ILE A 75 -0.47 11.00 9.90
C ILE A 75 -0.48 9.47 9.89
N ALA A 76 -0.15 8.83 11.01
CA ALA A 76 -0.16 7.39 11.16
C ALA A 76 -1.55 6.79 10.87
N TRP A 77 -2.62 7.40 11.36
CA TRP A 77 -3.99 6.96 11.06
C TRP A 77 -4.36 7.10 9.59
N ARG A 78 -4.02 8.24 8.97
CA ARG A 78 -4.28 8.45 7.54
C ARG A 78 -3.56 7.42 6.69
N LEU A 79 -2.34 7.04 7.08
CA LEU A 79 -1.58 6.00 6.42
C LEU A 79 -2.27 4.64 6.52
N VAL A 80 -2.71 4.24 7.72
CA VAL A 80 -3.45 2.98 7.92
C VAL A 80 -4.76 2.96 7.13
N ALA A 81 -5.50 4.08 7.10
CA ALA A 81 -6.73 4.20 6.33
C ALA A 81 -6.50 4.07 4.81
N ALA A 82 -5.42 4.65 4.29
CA ALA A 82 -5.05 4.51 2.88
C ALA A 82 -4.70 3.05 2.53
N ILE A 83 -3.96 2.37 3.41
CA ILE A 83 -3.63 0.95 3.24
C ILE A 83 -4.90 0.09 3.28
N ASP A 84 -5.83 0.41 4.18
CA ASP A 84 -7.11 -0.30 4.28
C ASP A 84 -7.93 -0.18 2.99
N ALA A 85 -8.04 1.02 2.44
CA ALA A 85 -8.72 1.26 1.17
C ALA A 85 -8.12 0.44 0.02
N VAL A 86 -6.78 0.37 -0.07
CA VAL A 86 -6.10 -0.43 -1.10
C VAL A 86 -6.33 -1.92 -0.88
N ILE A 87 -6.09 -2.44 0.34
CA ILE A 87 -6.22 -3.88 0.63
C ILE A 87 -7.66 -4.37 0.44
N THR A 88 -8.65 -3.59 0.86
CA THR A 88 -10.07 -3.94 0.68
C THR A 88 -10.49 -3.96 -0.79
N SER A 89 -9.82 -3.17 -1.64
CA SER A 89 -10.10 -3.07 -3.08
C SER A 89 -9.37 -4.13 -3.92
N LEU A 90 -8.36 -4.84 -3.40
CA LEU A 90 -7.57 -5.84 -4.15
C LEU A 90 -8.40 -6.94 -4.84
N HIS A 91 -9.60 -7.21 -4.35
CA HIS A 91 -10.50 -8.23 -4.91
C HIS A 91 -11.36 -7.75 -6.08
N ARG A 92 -11.42 -6.44 -6.34
CA ARG A 92 -12.27 -5.81 -7.35
C ARG A 92 -11.43 -4.84 -8.16
N GLN A 93 -11.04 -5.26 -9.36
CA GLN A 93 -10.09 -4.53 -10.21
C GLN A 93 -10.56 -3.09 -10.48
N ASP A 94 -11.86 -2.90 -10.76
CA ASP A 94 -12.50 -1.60 -10.96
C ASP A 94 -12.37 -0.66 -9.76
N GLN A 95 -12.50 -1.21 -8.54
CA GLN A 95 -12.34 -0.44 -7.31
C GLN A 95 -10.88 -0.14 -7.02
N LEU A 96 -10.00 -1.10 -7.28
CA LEU A 96 -8.56 -0.94 -7.10
C LEU A 96 -8.03 0.18 -8.00
N GLU A 97 -8.36 0.14 -9.29
CA GLU A 97 -7.98 1.19 -10.24
C GLU A 97 -8.43 2.56 -9.78
N LYS A 98 -9.68 2.69 -9.32
CA LYS A 98 -10.20 3.95 -8.78
C LYS A 98 -9.41 4.44 -7.58
N VAL A 99 -9.16 3.58 -6.59
CA VAL A 99 -8.40 3.95 -5.38
C VAL A 99 -6.96 4.35 -5.73
N LEU A 100 -6.31 3.62 -6.64
CA LEU A 100 -4.96 3.93 -7.08
C LEU A 100 -4.90 5.24 -7.86
N HIS A 101 -5.90 5.52 -8.71
CA HIS A 101 -6.00 6.78 -9.45
C HIS A 101 -6.21 7.99 -8.53
N GLU A 102 -7.09 7.86 -7.53
CA GLU A 102 -7.30 8.90 -6.51
C GLU A 102 -6.02 9.16 -5.69
N ALA A 103 -5.29 8.10 -5.33
CA ALA A 103 -3.99 8.21 -4.65
C ALA A 103 -2.93 8.89 -5.54
N TYR A 104 -2.93 8.56 -6.82
CA TYR A 104 -2.04 9.13 -7.81
C TYR A 104 -2.27 10.64 -7.98
N ASP A 105 -3.51 11.05 -8.24
CA ASP A 105 -3.90 12.44 -8.43
C ASP A 105 -3.67 13.29 -7.18
N GLY A 106 -3.97 12.73 -6.00
CA GLY A 106 -3.89 13.46 -4.73
C GLY A 106 -2.48 13.63 -4.18
N ALA A 107 -1.54 12.73 -4.49
CA ALA A 107 -0.21 12.73 -3.90
C ALA A 107 0.92 12.59 -4.92
N LEU A 108 0.85 11.61 -5.83
CA LEU A 108 1.99 11.23 -6.66
C LEU A 108 2.23 12.17 -7.83
N LYS A 109 1.17 12.76 -8.39
CA LYS A 109 1.24 13.69 -9.53
C LYS A 109 2.25 14.84 -9.35
N ASN A 110 2.44 15.30 -8.11
CA ASN A 110 3.35 16.40 -7.77
C ASN A 110 4.74 15.94 -7.30
N ILE A 111 4.90 14.63 -7.01
CA ILE A 111 6.14 14.04 -6.50
C ILE A 111 6.97 13.44 -7.64
N GLY A 112 6.32 13.06 -8.75
CA GLY A 112 6.94 12.38 -9.88
C GLY A 112 7.05 10.87 -9.63
N GLU A 113 8.09 10.24 -10.17
CA GLU A 113 8.33 8.80 -10.01
C GLU A 113 8.69 8.46 -8.56
N VAL A 114 8.01 7.46 -7.99
CA VAL A 114 8.35 6.93 -6.65
C VAL A 114 9.45 5.89 -6.83
N PRO A 115 10.67 6.10 -6.30
CA PRO A 115 11.73 5.12 -6.44
C PRO A 115 11.36 3.80 -5.77
N PHE A 116 11.71 2.67 -6.39
CA PHE A 116 11.47 1.34 -5.81
C PHE A 116 12.08 1.17 -4.41
N SER A 117 13.15 1.89 -4.08
CA SER A 117 13.74 1.91 -2.73
C SER A 117 12.77 2.42 -1.65
N VAL A 118 11.85 3.33 -1.99
CA VAL A 118 10.79 3.79 -1.08
C VAL A 118 9.80 2.65 -0.80
N VAL A 119 9.47 1.85 -1.83
CA VAL A 119 8.61 0.67 -1.68
C VAL A 119 9.29 -0.38 -0.81
N GLN A 120 10.58 -0.65 -1.00
CA GLN A 120 11.35 -1.57 -0.16
C GLN A 120 11.40 -1.10 1.31
N ALA A 121 11.59 0.22 1.52
CA ALA A 121 11.54 0.82 2.85
C ALA A 121 10.16 0.66 3.51
N PHE A 122 9.08 0.84 2.74
CA PHE A 122 7.72 0.62 3.21
C PHE A 122 7.47 -0.86 3.55
N MET A 123 7.90 -1.81 2.70
CA MET A 123 7.83 -3.25 3.00
C MET A 123 8.51 -3.58 4.32
N ARG A 124 9.71 -3.05 4.55
CA ARG A 124 10.45 -3.27 5.80
C ARG A 124 9.70 -2.71 7.00
N SER A 125 9.20 -1.47 6.89
CA SER A 125 8.43 -0.79 7.94
C SER A 125 7.18 -1.58 8.32
N PHE A 126 6.45 -2.04 7.30
CA PHE A 126 5.23 -2.83 7.49
C PHE A 126 5.52 -4.17 8.13
N ASN A 127 6.55 -4.88 7.66
CA ASN A 127 6.94 -6.16 8.22
C ASN A 127 7.40 -6.03 9.67
N GLU A 128 8.10 -4.96 10.04
CA GLU A 128 8.45 -4.67 11.44
C GLU A 128 7.21 -4.41 12.30
N ALA A 129 6.27 -3.57 11.85
CA ALA A 129 5.03 -3.28 12.56
C ALA A 129 4.11 -4.52 12.69
N GLY A 130 4.08 -5.37 11.67
CA GLY A 130 3.24 -6.57 11.60
C GLY A 130 3.75 -7.77 12.42
N LYS A 131 4.99 -7.74 12.93
CA LYS A 131 5.56 -8.84 13.74
C LYS A 131 4.69 -9.23 14.93
N ASN A 132 4.07 -8.25 15.57
CA ASN A 132 3.21 -8.47 16.74
C ASN A 132 1.83 -9.08 16.39
N PHE A 133 1.54 -9.34 15.11
CA PHE A 133 0.25 -9.80 14.62
C PHE A 133 0.32 -11.15 13.85
N ASN A 134 1.42 -11.91 13.97
CA ASN A 134 1.65 -13.15 13.23
C ASN A 134 1.49 -12.98 11.69
N TRP A 135 2.04 -11.87 11.18
CA TRP A 135 2.02 -11.48 9.78
C TRP A 135 2.90 -12.39 8.89
N SER A 136 2.58 -12.52 7.59
CA SER A 136 3.47 -13.19 6.62
C SER A 136 4.00 -12.14 5.65
N ALA A 137 5.31 -11.89 5.72
CA ALA A 137 5.99 -10.92 4.87
C ALA A 137 5.90 -11.29 3.39
N THR A 138 5.92 -12.60 3.05
CA THR A 138 5.96 -13.07 1.66
C THR A 138 4.72 -12.64 0.87
N VAL A 139 3.52 -12.90 1.40
CA VAL A 139 2.24 -12.57 0.73
C VAL A 139 2.09 -11.06 0.56
N PHE A 140 2.44 -10.30 1.60
CA PHE A 140 2.37 -8.85 1.56
C PHE A 140 3.32 -8.24 0.53
N ASN A 141 4.59 -8.65 0.55
CA ASN A 141 5.60 -8.11 -0.36
C ASN A 141 5.20 -8.40 -1.80
N ARG A 142 4.73 -9.61 -2.09
CA ARG A 142 4.18 -10.01 -3.39
C ARG A 142 3.06 -9.09 -3.88
N CYS A 143 2.06 -8.84 -3.05
CA CYS A 143 0.97 -7.94 -3.41
C CYS A 143 1.36 -6.47 -3.47
N LEU A 144 2.37 -6.04 -2.71
CA LEU A 144 2.85 -4.67 -2.78
C LEU A 144 3.70 -4.41 -4.03
N ILE A 145 4.49 -5.39 -4.50
CA ILE A 145 5.19 -5.28 -5.79
C ILE A 145 4.17 -5.15 -6.92
N TYR A 146 3.15 -6.01 -6.92
CA TYR A 146 2.03 -5.91 -7.87
C TYR A 146 1.39 -4.51 -7.87
N LEU A 147 1.07 -3.96 -6.69
CA LEU A 147 0.50 -2.61 -6.58
C LEU A 147 1.43 -1.51 -7.08
N TYR A 148 2.75 -1.65 -6.86
CA TYR A 148 3.73 -0.70 -7.36
C TYR A 148 3.77 -0.71 -8.89
N GLU A 149 3.83 -1.90 -9.50
CA GLU A 149 3.81 -2.06 -10.96
C GLU A 149 2.56 -1.41 -11.59
N GLU A 150 1.39 -1.62 -10.99
CA GLU A 150 0.12 -1.00 -11.42
C GLU A 150 0.21 0.54 -11.33
N ILE A 151 0.70 1.09 -10.22
CA ILE A 151 0.85 2.55 -10.04
C ILE A 151 1.81 3.16 -11.07
N THR A 152 2.94 2.49 -11.31
CA THR A 152 3.93 2.97 -12.28
C THR A 152 3.47 2.84 -13.73
N SER A 153 2.51 1.95 -14.02
CA SER A 153 1.94 1.81 -15.36
C SER A 153 1.00 2.95 -15.77
N PHE A 154 0.59 3.82 -14.83
CA PHE A 154 -0.22 5.01 -15.13
C PHE A 154 0.59 6.18 -15.72
N HIS A 155 1.92 6.18 -15.57
CA HIS A 155 2.82 7.14 -16.21
C HIS A 155 3.01 6.82 -17.69
#